data_AF-A0AB36GMJ1-F1
#
_entry.id   AF-A0AB36GMJ1-F1
#
_cell.length_a   1.000
_cell.length_b   1.000
_cell.length_c   1.000
_cell.angle_alpha   90.00
_cell.angle_beta   90.00
_cell.angle_gamma   90.00
#
_symmetry.space_group_name_H-M   'P 1'
#
loop_
_entity.id
_entity.type
_entity.pdbx_description
1 polymer ?
#
loop_
_entity_poly.entity_id
_entity_poly.type
_entity_poly.pdbx_seq_one_letter_code
_entity_poly.pdbx_strand_id
1 'polypeptide(L)'
;MRNNLIDKINQRLAEYPRLGRALDNEALEEGLRWCYSCSCLKTVENFHKDRGRLDSKCKTCKSAAAKARHKDRPKPLKEPRYPVSVKRCPGCEKHKAWSEFSMNSGSWSGLESRCRSCRSGYYEQHKAEYHERTNEYRRYRNPWADRLSSGYRRAIEAGAYAEKVTTKELLEHWEAVGIDPNQSVYSGARLGPGRWSLDHVIPLSDPNGPGHVTSNLVPSLVHENSKKANQHFVVYLGEVHAEK
;
A
#
# COMPACT_ATOMS: atom_id res chain seq x y z
N MET A 1 20.35 26.10 16.00
CA MET A 1 20.75 26.60 14.66
C MET A 1 19.65 26.40 13.62
N ARG A 2 18.98 25.24 13.56
CA ARG A 2 17.91 24.93 12.57
C ARG A 2 16.81 25.99 12.42
N ASN A 3 16.32 26.59 13.51
CA ASN A 3 15.25 27.60 13.45
C ASN A 3 15.71 28.88 12.73
N ASN A 4 16.97 29.30 12.92
CA ASN A 4 17.53 30.48 12.27
C ASN A 4 17.61 30.30 10.74
N LEU A 5 17.96 29.11 10.27
CA LEU A 5 17.99 28.81 8.83
C LEU A 5 16.59 28.84 8.21
N ILE A 6 15.58 28.30 8.91
CA ILE A 6 14.19 28.34 8.43
C ILE A 6 13.72 29.80 8.30
N ASP A 7 13.99 30.64 9.30
CA ASP A 7 13.63 32.05 9.29
C ASP A 7 14.33 32.82 8.17
N LYS A 8 15.64 32.58 7.97
CA LYS A 8 16.43 33.14 6.86
C LYS A 8 15.88 32.75 5.49
N ILE A 9 15.47 31.50 5.33
CA ILE A 9 14.87 30.99 4.10
C ILE A 9 13.50 31.65 3.86
N ASN A 10 12.66 31.73 4.89
CA ASN A 10 11.34 32.37 4.81
C ASN A 10 11.46 33.87 4.46
N GLN A 11 12.39 34.60 5.09
CA GLN A 11 12.65 36.01 4.80
C GLN A 11 13.09 36.19 3.34
N ARG A 12 13.99 35.35 2.83
CA ARG A 12 14.44 35.43 1.43
C ARG A 12 13.31 35.13 0.44
N LEU A 13 12.41 34.22 0.79
CA LEU A 13 11.28 33.84 -0.05
C LEU A 13 10.18 34.89 -0.12
N ALA A 14 10.08 35.75 0.90
CA ALA A 14 9.21 36.93 0.86
C ALA A 14 9.66 37.92 -0.22
N GLU A 15 10.97 38.01 -0.47
CA GLU A 15 11.55 38.88 -1.50
C GLU A 15 11.64 38.21 -2.87
N TYR A 16 11.90 36.89 -2.93
CA TYR A 16 12.12 36.16 -4.17
C TYR A 16 11.40 34.79 -4.16
N PRO A 17 10.61 34.46 -5.19
CA PRO A 17 9.84 33.20 -5.24
C PRO A 17 10.71 31.94 -5.42
N ARG A 18 12.03 32.08 -5.48
CA ARG A 18 12.99 30.98 -5.62
C ARG A 18 14.16 31.18 -4.67
N LEU A 19 14.53 30.11 -3.97
CA LEU A 19 15.81 30.06 -3.29
C LEU A 19 16.95 30.13 -4.31
N GLY A 20 17.92 30.99 -4.02
CA GLY A 20 19.20 30.99 -4.71
C GLY A 20 19.98 29.71 -4.41
N ARG A 21 20.89 29.33 -5.32
CA ARG A 21 21.67 28.08 -5.23
C ARG A 21 22.43 27.93 -3.91
N ALA A 22 22.96 29.03 -3.37
CA ALA A 22 23.69 29.02 -2.10
C ALA A 22 22.82 28.56 -0.92
N LEU A 23 21.60 29.09 -0.80
CA LEU A 23 20.68 28.73 0.27
C LEU A 23 20.08 27.33 0.08
N ASP A 24 19.88 26.87 -1.18
CA ASP A 24 19.45 25.49 -1.44
C ASP A 24 20.53 24.48 -1.01
N ASN A 25 21.81 24.80 -1.20
CA ASN A 25 22.92 23.98 -0.71
C ASN A 25 23.02 24.00 0.83
N GLU A 26 22.90 25.17 1.47
CA GLU A 26 22.89 25.29 2.95
C GLU A 26 21.73 24.48 3.56
N ALA A 27 20.55 24.54 2.95
CA ALA A 27 19.43 23.70 3.36
C ALA A 27 19.73 22.19 3.18
N LEU A 28 20.40 21.82 2.09
CA LEU A 28 20.74 20.43 1.79
C LEU A 28 21.74 19.83 2.78
N GLU A 29 22.73 20.62 3.22
CA GLU A 29 23.69 20.25 4.26
C GLU A 29 22.97 19.95 5.60
N GLU A 30 21.87 20.65 5.89
CA GLU A 30 21.00 20.43 7.06
C GLU A 30 19.96 19.30 6.87
N GLY A 31 20.08 18.54 5.78
CA GLY A 31 19.15 17.45 5.44
C GLY A 31 17.76 17.93 5.00
N LEU A 32 17.65 19.19 4.56
CA LEU A 32 16.42 19.81 4.09
C LEU A 32 16.50 20.12 2.58
N ARG A 33 15.35 20.28 1.94
CA ARG A 33 15.27 20.69 0.54
C ARG A 33 13.98 21.45 0.30
N TRP A 34 14.05 22.47 -0.55
CA TRP A 34 12.89 23.25 -0.94
C TRP A 34 12.09 22.59 -2.04
N CYS A 35 10.76 22.54 -1.89
CA CYS A 35 9.87 22.09 -2.93
C CYS A 35 9.25 23.30 -3.66
N TYR A 36 9.62 23.49 -4.93
CA TYR A 36 9.13 24.59 -5.76
C TYR A 36 7.65 24.48 -6.17
N SER A 37 6.95 23.40 -5.78
CA SER A 37 5.53 23.21 -6.10
C SER A 37 4.60 23.55 -4.94
N CYS A 38 5.02 23.31 -3.68
CA CYS A 38 4.24 23.72 -2.49
C CYS A 38 4.79 25.00 -1.85
N SER A 39 5.96 25.46 -2.32
CA SER A 39 6.74 26.52 -1.66
C SER A 39 6.96 26.21 -0.18
N CYS A 40 7.55 25.04 0.10
CA CYS A 40 7.77 24.58 1.47
C CYS A 40 9.09 23.79 1.63
N LEU A 41 9.79 23.98 2.75
CA LEU A 41 10.96 23.19 3.16
C LEU A 41 10.50 21.82 3.65
N LYS A 42 11.17 20.75 3.23
CA LYS A 42 10.95 19.40 3.74
C LYS A 42 12.27 18.67 3.93
N THR A 43 12.28 17.59 4.69
CA THR A 43 13.44 16.70 4.78
C THR A 43 13.77 16.08 3.42
N VAL A 44 15.04 15.76 3.16
CA VAL A 44 15.49 15.14 1.91
C VAL A 44 14.77 13.83 1.59
N GLU A 45 14.33 13.08 2.62
CA GLU A 45 13.53 11.87 2.49
C GLU A 45 12.17 12.10 1.83
N ASN A 46 11.65 13.32 1.87
CA ASN A 46 10.41 13.71 1.20
C ASN A 46 10.57 13.96 -0.30
N PHE A 47 11.76 13.75 -0.87
CA PHE A 47 12.04 13.91 -2.29
C PHE A 47 12.44 12.59 -2.93
N HIS A 48 12.18 12.43 -4.23
CA HIS A 48 12.72 11.31 -4.99
C HIS A 48 14.16 11.61 -5.39
N LYS A 49 14.98 10.57 -5.52
CA LYS A 49 16.35 10.65 -6.04
C LYS A 49 16.35 10.02 -7.44
N ASP A 50 16.81 10.77 -8.44
CA ASP A 50 17.01 10.28 -9.81
C ASP A 50 18.46 10.54 -10.22
N ARG A 51 19.17 9.47 -10.63
CA ARG A 51 20.60 9.50 -11.00
C ARG A 51 21.47 10.29 -10.01
N GLY A 52 21.26 10.05 -8.72
CA GLY A 52 22.03 10.72 -7.67
C GLY A 52 21.50 12.09 -7.23
N ARG A 53 20.62 12.73 -8.00
CA ARG A 53 20.10 14.09 -7.72
C ARG A 53 18.69 14.04 -7.13
N LEU A 54 18.43 14.88 -6.13
CA LEU A 54 17.08 15.03 -5.58
C LEU A 54 16.19 15.83 -6.54
N ASP A 55 14.94 15.44 -6.69
CA ASP A 55 13.95 16.18 -7.47
C ASP A 55 13.70 17.59 -6.91
N SER A 56 13.25 18.52 -7.75
CA SER A 56 12.84 19.87 -7.35
C SER A 56 11.44 19.92 -6.70
N LYS A 57 10.72 18.79 -6.70
CA LYS A 57 9.37 18.65 -6.14
C LYS A 57 9.36 17.52 -5.14
N CYS A 58 8.70 17.72 -4.00
CA CYS A 58 8.52 16.66 -3.02
C CYS A 58 7.61 15.55 -3.56
N LYS A 59 7.72 14.35 -2.98
CA LYS A 59 6.95 13.13 -3.30
C LYS A 59 5.45 13.42 -3.40
N THR A 60 4.90 14.18 -2.45
CA THR A 60 3.47 14.53 -2.42
C THR A 60 3.05 15.39 -3.61
N CYS A 61 3.80 16.47 -3.91
CA CYS A 61 3.51 17.33 -5.05
C CYS A 61 3.71 16.60 -6.39
N LYS A 62 4.75 15.77 -6.52
CA LYS A 62 4.98 14.96 -7.73
C LYS A 62 3.84 13.98 -7.97
N SER A 63 3.37 13.31 -6.91
CA SER A 63 2.21 12.42 -6.94
C SER A 63 0.93 13.15 -7.32
N ALA A 64 0.64 14.30 -6.69
CA ALA A 64 -0.52 15.13 -7.03
C ALA A 64 -0.51 15.59 -8.49
N ALA A 65 0.64 16.09 -8.97
CA ALA A 65 0.81 16.49 -10.37
C ALA A 65 0.68 15.30 -11.34
N ALA A 66 1.17 14.11 -10.97
CA ALA A 66 1.00 12.91 -11.76
C ALA A 66 -0.48 12.49 -11.84
N LYS A 67 -1.22 12.54 -10.73
CA LYS A 67 -2.67 12.28 -10.68
C LYS A 67 -3.45 13.26 -11.55
N ALA A 68 -3.16 14.56 -11.46
CA ALA A 68 -3.77 15.59 -12.31
C ALA A 68 -3.52 15.29 -13.79
N ARG A 69 -2.25 15.03 -14.18
CA ARG A 69 -1.93 14.61 -15.55
C ARG A 69 -2.65 13.34 -15.96
N HIS A 70 -2.80 12.35 -15.09
CA HIS A 70 -3.52 11.12 -15.42
C HIS A 70 -5.03 11.31 -15.57
N LYS A 71 -5.62 12.26 -14.83
CA LYS A 71 -7.03 12.64 -14.93
C LYS A 71 -7.32 13.32 -16.26
N ASP A 72 -6.45 14.25 -16.66
CA ASP A 72 -6.68 15.10 -17.83
C ASP A 72 -6.06 14.55 -19.11
N ARG A 73 -5.11 13.61 -19.02
CA ARG A 73 -4.51 12.99 -20.20
C ARG A 73 -5.60 12.20 -20.91
N PRO A 74 -6.02 12.61 -22.13
CA PRO A 74 -6.86 11.77 -22.95
C PRO A 74 -6.10 10.46 -23.09
N LYS A 75 -6.71 9.35 -22.66
CA LYS A 75 -6.10 8.03 -22.86
C LYS A 75 -6.09 7.88 -24.38
N PRO A 76 -4.92 7.98 -25.06
CA PRO A 76 -4.93 7.77 -26.50
C PRO A 76 -5.50 6.38 -26.67
N LEU A 77 -6.62 6.29 -27.39
CA LEU A 77 -7.08 5.01 -27.90
C LEU A 77 -5.90 4.57 -28.75
N LYS A 78 -5.10 3.62 -28.25
CA LYS A 78 -4.10 3.00 -29.10
C LYS A 78 -4.92 2.41 -30.21
N GLU A 79 -4.72 2.90 -31.42
CA GLU A 79 -5.30 2.27 -32.58
C GLU A 79 -4.93 0.78 -32.48
N PRO A 80 -5.91 -0.13 -32.61
CA PRO A 80 -5.61 -1.53 -32.70
C PRO A 80 -4.57 -1.72 -33.77
N ARG A 81 -3.67 -2.68 -33.54
CA ARG A 81 -2.53 -2.94 -34.42
C ARG A 81 -2.94 -3.27 -35.86
N TYR A 82 -4.22 -3.54 -36.09
CA TYR A 82 -4.83 -3.75 -37.40
C TYR A 82 -6.11 -2.92 -37.52
N PRO A 83 -6.41 -2.38 -38.71
CA PRO A 83 -7.62 -1.60 -38.98
C PRO A 83 -8.84 -2.52 -39.02
N VAL A 84 -9.27 -2.99 -37.84
CA VAL A 84 -10.49 -3.76 -37.67
C VAL A 84 -11.60 -2.77 -37.34
N SER A 85 -12.42 -2.39 -38.32
CA SER A 85 -13.58 -1.52 -38.09
C SER A 85 -14.70 -2.25 -37.33
N VAL A 86 -14.84 -3.56 -37.59
CA VAL A 86 -15.85 -4.43 -36.99
C VAL A 86 -15.23 -5.74 -36.50
N LYS A 87 -15.67 -6.20 -35.33
CA LYS A 87 -15.27 -7.48 -34.73
C LYS A 87 -16.51 -8.27 -34.33
N ARG A 88 -16.56 -9.56 -34.66
CA ARG A 88 -17.61 -10.47 -34.18
C ARG A 88 -17.39 -10.75 -32.69
N CYS A 89 -18.38 -10.46 -31.86
CA CYS A 89 -18.36 -10.83 -30.44
C CYS A 89 -18.81 -12.28 -30.28
N PRO A 90 -18.02 -13.19 -29.71
CA PRO A 90 -18.44 -14.58 -29.51
C PRO A 90 -19.51 -14.74 -28.40
N GLY A 91 -19.76 -13.72 -27.59
CA GLY A 91 -20.76 -13.79 -26.52
C GLY A 91 -22.20 -13.48 -26.97
N CYS A 92 -22.38 -12.61 -27.98
CA CYS A 92 -23.69 -12.29 -28.54
C CYS A 92 -23.78 -12.54 -30.06
N GLU A 93 -22.71 -13.09 -30.64
CA GLU A 93 -22.53 -13.44 -32.04
C GLU A 93 -22.66 -12.32 -33.09
N LYS A 94 -22.94 -11.10 -32.66
CA LYS A 94 -23.05 -9.90 -33.52
C LYS A 94 -21.69 -9.34 -33.91
N HIS A 95 -21.59 -8.83 -35.14
CA HIS A 95 -20.51 -7.93 -35.56
C HIS A 95 -20.75 -6.56 -34.92
N LYS A 96 -19.76 -6.05 -34.20
CA LYS A 96 -19.84 -4.76 -33.50
C LYS A 96 -18.65 -3.89 -33.89
N ALA A 97 -18.84 -2.58 -33.83
CA ALA A 97 -17.74 -1.64 -33.96
C ALA A 97 -16.66 -1.93 -32.90
N TRP A 98 -15.40 -1.74 -33.26
CA TRP A 98 -14.25 -1.90 -32.35
C TRP A 98 -14.37 -1.13 -31.02
N SER A 99 -15.05 0.03 -31.03
CA SER A 99 -15.30 0.91 -29.90
C SER A 99 -16.23 0.29 -28.86
N GLU A 100 -16.94 -0.79 -29.21
CA GLU A 100 -17.76 -1.60 -28.31
C GLU A 100 -16.94 -2.62 -27.51
N PHE A 101 -15.64 -2.75 -27.78
CA PHE A 101 -14.72 -3.66 -27.09
C PHE A 101 -13.78 -2.85 -26.18
N SER A 102 -13.31 -3.47 -25.10
CA SER A 102 -12.24 -2.88 -24.28
C SER A 102 -10.88 -3.20 -24.88
N MET A 103 -9.89 -2.35 -24.62
CA MET A 103 -8.51 -2.58 -25.03
C MET A 103 -7.91 -3.73 -24.22
N ASN A 104 -7.21 -4.64 -24.91
CA ASN A 104 -6.43 -5.71 -24.30
C ASN A 104 -5.09 -5.81 -25.04
N SER A 105 -4.03 -5.22 -24.45
CA SER A 105 -2.71 -5.16 -25.05
C SER A 105 -2.02 -6.52 -25.22
N GLY A 106 -2.48 -7.56 -24.52
CA GLY A 106 -1.98 -8.92 -24.67
C GLY A 106 -2.66 -9.70 -25.81
N SER A 107 -3.79 -9.22 -26.32
CA SER A 107 -4.46 -9.84 -27.46
C SER A 107 -3.81 -9.45 -28.79
N TRP A 108 -3.83 -10.35 -29.76
CA TRP A 108 -3.30 -10.10 -31.10
C TRP A 108 -3.93 -8.87 -31.78
N SER A 109 -5.25 -8.67 -31.61
CA SER A 109 -5.97 -7.51 -32.17
C SER A 109 -5.90 -6.24 -31.31
N GLY A 110 -5.27 -6.28 -30.13
CA GLY A 110 -5.31 -5.18 -29.15
C GLY A 110 -6.66 -4.94 -28.48
N LEU A 111 -7.65 -5.81 -28.71
CA LEU A 111 -9.04 -5.70 -28.22
C LEU A 111 -9.45 -7.00 -27.52
N GLU A 112 -10.25 -6.88 -26.47
CA GLU A 112 -10.88 -8.03 -25.81
C GLU A 112 -11.66 -8.91 -26.81
N SER A 113 -11.79 -10.20 -26.49
CA SER A 113 -12.54 -11.14 -27.34
C SER A 113 -14.05 -10.85 -27.35
N ARG A 114 -14.62 -10.45 -26.21
CA ARG A 114 -16.04 -10.12 -26.02
C ARG A 114 -16.27 -8.61 -25.98
N CYS A 115 -17.44 -8.15 -26.45
CA CYS A 115 -17.84 -6.76 -26.33
C CYS A 115 -18.11 -6.37 -24.86
N ARG A 116 -18.10 -5.08 -24.55
CA ARG A 116 -18.26 -4.55 -23.18
C ARG A 116 -19.54 -5.03 -22.51
N SER A 117 -20.67 -5.05 -23.22
CA SER A 117 -21.95 -5.51 -22.67
C SER A 117 -21.90 -7.00 -22.29
N CYS A 118 -21.39 -7.87 -23.16
CA CYS A 118 -21.24 -9.29 -22.86
C CYS A 118 -20.24 -9.55 -21.73
N ARG A 119 -19.13 -8.80 -21.69
CA ARG A 119 -18.16 -8.88 -20.59
C ARG A 119 -18.79 -8.48 -19.26
N SER A 120 -19.55 -7.38 -19.25
CA SER A 120 -20.25 -6.91 -18.04
C SER A 120 -21.26 -7.93 -17.56
N GLY A 121 -22.11 -8.46 -18.46
CA GLY A 121 -23.10 -9.48 -18.11
C GLY A 121 -22.44 -10.75 -17.57
N TYR A 122 -21.37 -11.23 -18.20
CA TYR A 122 -20.60 -12.36 -17.70
C TYR A 122 -19.99 -12.08 -16.32
N TYR A 123 -19.40 -10.89 -16.11
CA TYR A 123 -18.84 -10.53 -14.81
C TYR A 123 -19.92 -10.52 -13.73
N GLU A 124 -21.09 -9.91 -13.95
CA GLU A 124 -22.16 -9.88 -12.95
C GLU A 124 -22.68 -11.29 -12.64
N GLN A 125 -22.83 -12.16 -13.65
CA GLN A 125 -23.23 -13.56 -13.45
C GLN A 125 -22.22 -14.34 -12.60
N HIS A 126 -20.93 -14.13 -12.81
CA HIS A 126 -19.85 -14.85 -12.12
C HIS A 126 -19.24 -14.05 -10.96
N LYS A 127 -19.85 -12.94 -10.56
CA LYS A 127 -19.28 -12.01 -9.58
C LYS A 127 -19.08 -12.69 -8.23
N ALA A 128 -20.08 -13.44 -7.78
CA ALA A 128 -20.02 -14.18 -6.52
C ALA A 128 -18.89 -15.23 -6.54
N GLU A 129 -18.80 -16.03 -7.60
CA GLU A 129 -17.74 -17.03 -7.79
C GLU A 129 -16.34 -16.39 -7.82
N TYR A 130 -16.19 -15.28 -8.56
CA TYR A 130 -14.93 -14.54 -8.62
C TYR A 130 -14.51 -14.00 -7.26
N HIS A 131 -15.46 -13.43 -6.52
CA HIS A 131 -15.22 -12.97 -5.15
C HIS A 131 -14.87 -14.14 -4.24
N GLU A 132 -15.57 -15.26 -4.33
CA GLU A 132 -15.28 -16.42 -3.49
C GLU A 132 -13.90 -16.99 -3.79
N ARG A 133 -13.52 -17.17 -5.07
CA ARG A 133 -12.17 -17.61 -5.44
C ARG A 133 -11.08 -16.64 -4.95
N THR A 134 -11.34 -15.34 -5.04
CA THR A 134 -10.40 -14.32 -4.53
C THR A 134 -10.31 -14.38 -3.01
N ASN A 135 -11.44 -14.56 -2.33
CA ASN A 135 -11.52 -14.70 -0.88
C ASN A 135 -10.84 -16.00 -0.42
N GLU A 136 -11.00 -17.09 -1.15
CA GLU A 136 -10.34 -18.36 -0.91
C GLU A 136 -8.83 -18.19 -1.02
N TYR A 137 -8.33 -17.59 -2.10
CA TYR A 137 -6.90 -17.28 -2.23
C TYR A 137 -6.37 -16.49 -1.03
N ARG A 138 -7.11 -15.45 -0.60
CA ARG A 138 -6.74 -14.64 0.57
C ARG A 138 -6.83 -15.40 1.88
N ARG A 139 -7.84 -16.26 2.06
CA ARG A 139 -8.00 -17.08 3.26
C ARG A 139 -6.88 -18.12 3.34
N TYR A 140 -6.65 -18.88 2.28
CA TYR A 140 -5.84 -20.09 2.35
C TYR A 140 -4.40 -19.91 1.86
N ARG A 141 -4.18 -19.17 0.78
CA ARG A 141 -2.83 -19.05 0.17
C ARG A 141 -2.03 -17.86 0.69
N ASN A 142 -2.70 -16.79 1.12
CA ASN A 142 -2.02 -15.62 1.67
C ASN A 142 -2.83 -14.99 2.83
N PRO A 143 -2.98 -15.72 3.95
CA PRO A 143 -3.76 -15.23 5.10
C PRO A 143 -3.20 -13.93 5.69
N TRP A 144 -1.93 -13.60 5.46
CA TRP A 144 -1.28 -12.45 6.08
C TRP A 144 -1.49 -11.14 5.33
N ALA A 145 -1.66 -11.15 4.00
CA ALA A 145 -1.68 -9.92 3.20
C ALA A 145 -2.78 -8.92 3.61
N ASP A 146 -4.01 -9.41 3.81
CA ASP A 146 -5.13 -8.55 4.22
C ASP A 146 -4.96 -8.07 5.67
N ARG A 147 -4.37 -8.89 6.54
CA ARG A 147 -4.10 -8.57 7.95
C ARG A 147 -3.00 -7.54 8.11
N LEU A 148 -1.92 -7.67 7.34
CA LEU A 148 -0.84 -6.68 7.23
C LEU A 148 -1.39 -5.33 6.75
N SER A 149 -2.14 -5.33 5.64
CA SER A 149 -2.73 -4.11 5.09
C SER A 149 -3.69 -3.43 6.08
N SER A 150 -4.51 -4.21 6.77
CA SER A 150 -5.43 -3.70 7.80
C SER A 150 -4.71 -3.20 9.04
N GLY A 151 -3.68 -3.91 9.50
CA GLY A 151 -2.84 -3.52 10.64
C GLY A 151 -2.08 -2.22 10.37
N TYR A 152 -1.47 -2.09 9.19
CA TYR A 152 -0.81 -0.87 8.73
C TYR A 152 -1.77 0.32 8.75
N ARG A 153 -2.96 0.17 8.17
CA ARG A 153 -3.97 1.23 8.14
C ARG A 153 -4.40 1.65 9.56
N ARG A 154 -4.68 0.68 10.45
CA ARG A 154 -5.04 0.96 11.85
C ARG A 154 -3.94 1.71 12.59
N ALA A 155 -2.67 1.36 12.36
CA ALA A 155 -1.55 2.06 12.99
C ALA A 155 -1.44 3.52 12.53
N ILE A 156 -1.57 3.78 11.22
CA ILE A 156 -1.61 5.14 10.67
C ILE A 156 -2.79 5.94 11.24
N GLU A 157 -3.98 5.35 11.31
CA GLU A 157 -5.19 5.98 11.87
C GLU A 157 -5.02 6.31 13.37
N ALA A 158 -4.29 5.47 14.12
CA ALA A 158 -3.97 5.67 15.53
C ALA A 158 -2.79 6.65 15.76
N GLY A 159 -2.14 7.15 14.70
CA GLY A 159 -0.93 7.98 14.82
C GLY A 159 0.32 7.21 15.28
N ALA A 160 0.27 5.87 15.28
CA ALA A 160 1.40 5.02 15.62
C ALA A 160 2.37 4.90 14.44
N TYR A 161 3.64 4.57 14.74
CA TYR A 161 4.62 4.24 13.71
C TYR A 161 4.16 3.02 12.89
N ALA A 162 4.39 3.04 11.57
CA ALA A 162 3.95 1.96 10.70
C ALA A 162 4.84 1.81 9.46
N GLU A 163 5.35 0.61 9.26
CA GLU A 163 6.08 0.20 8.07
C GLU A 163 5.19 -0.64 7.14
N LYS A 164 5.40 -0.53 5.83
CA LYS A 164 4.70 -1.39 4.88
C LYS A 164 5.41 -2.74 4.80
N VAL A 165 5.00 -3.65 5.68
CA VAL A 165 5.50 -5.02 5.73
C VAL A 165 4.80 -5.89 4.70
N THR A 166 5.57 -6.62 3.88
CA THR A 166 5.07 -7.63 2.95
C THR A 166 4.94 -9.00 3.62
N THR A 167 4.10 -9.89 3.08
CA THR A 167 4.00 -11.28 3.57
C THR A 167 5.34 -11.98 3.56
N LYS A 168 6.18 -11.72 2.55
CA LYS A 168 7.50 -12.33 2.43
C LYS A 168 8.41 -11.89 3.57
N GLU A 169 8.55 -10.58 3.80
CA GLU A 169 9.38 -10.04 4.89
C GLU A 169 8.92 -10.52 6.27
N LEU A 170 7.59 -10.61 6.49
CA LEU A 170 7.04 -11.13 7.74
C LEU A 170 7.42 -12.60 7.97
N LEU A 171 7.27 -13.45 6.95
CA LEU A 171 7.59 -14.87 7.06
C LEU A 171 9.10 -15.10 7.23
N GLU A 172 9.94 -14.37 6.50
CA GLU A 172 11.41 -14.41 6.67
C GLU A 172 11.81 -13.98 8.08
N HIS A 173 11.17 -12.95 8.63
CA HIS A 173 11.40 -12.53 10.00
C HIS A 173 11.00 -13.61 11.01
N TRP A 174 9.80 -14.17 10.89
CA TRP A 174 9.30 -15.22 11.79
C TRP A 174 10.17 -16.47 11.75
N GLU A 175 10.59 -16.92 10.57
CA GLU A 175 11.54 -18.01 10.42
C GLU A 175 12.86 -17.71 11.16
N ALA A 176 13.41 -16.50 10.99
CA ALA A 176 14.66 -16.11 11.63
C ALA A 176 14.58 -16.05 13.16
N VAL A 177 13.40 -15.80 13.74
CA VAL A 177 13.19 -15.76 15.21
C VAL A 177 12.50 -17.01 15.76
N GLY A 178 12.29 -18.05 14.95
CA GLY A 178 11.71 -19.32 15.37
C GLY A 178 10.20 -19.31 15.64
N ILE A 179 9.45 -18.40 15.01
CA ILE A 179 7.99 -18.35 15.07
C ILE A 179 7.38 -19.19 13.94
N ASP A 180 6.55 -20.18 14.28
CA ASP A 180 5.78 -20.95 13.30
C ASP A 180 4.55 -20.15 12.84
N PRO A 181 4.43 -19.79 11.54
CA PRO A 181 3.26 -19.07 11.03
C PRO A 181 1.94 -19.84 11.20
N ASN A 182 1.98 -21.16 11.40
CA ASN A 182 0.79 -21.99 11.54
C ASN A 182 0.41 -22.26 12.99
N GLN A 183 1.03 -21.59 13.97
CA GLN A 183 0.71 -21.73 15.38
C GLN A 183 0.53 -20.37 16.03
N SER A 184 -0.33 -20.31 17.04
CA SER A 184 -0.38 -19.14 17.91
C SER A 184 0.88 -19.06 18.76
N VAL A 185 1.49 -17.88 18.83
CA VAL A 185 2.60 -17.63 19.76
C VAL A 185 2.18 -17.67 21.22
N TYR A 186 0.87 -17.54 21.50
CA TYR A 186 0.36 -17.53 22.86
C TYR A 186 0.09 -18.94 23.38
N SER A 187 -0.75 -19.71 22.70
CA SER A 187 -1.14 -21.04 23.17
C SER A 187 -0.39 -22.20 22.53
N GLY A 188 0.32 -21.97 21.42
CA GLY A 188 0.85 -23.02 20.54
C GLY A 188 -0.21 -23.74 19.69
N ALA A 189 -1.48 -23.35 19.80
CA ALA A 189 -2.54 -23.99 19.04
C ALA A 189 -2.43 -23.70 17.54
N ARG A 190 -2.75 -24.71 16.72
CA ARG A 190 -2.68 -24.61 15.26
C ARG A 190 -3.66 -23.56 14.72
N LEU A 191 -3.15 -22.71 13.83
CA LEU A 191 -3.92 -21.75 13.08
C LEU A 191 -4.50 -22.39 11.82
N GLY A 192 -5.60 -21.82 11.34
CA GLY A 192 -6.28 -22.31 10.15
C GLY A 192 -7.35 -21.33 9.65
N PRO A 193 -8.09 -21.74 8.61
CA PRO A 193 -9.15 -20.95 8.00
C PRO A 193 -10.14 -20.40 9.03
N GLY A 194 -10.36 -19.08 8.98
CA GLY A 194 -11.23 -18.36 9.93
C GLY A 194 -10.64 -18.14 11.32
N ARG A 195 -9.47 -18.70 11.64
CA ARG A 195 -8.83 -18.61 12.97
C ARG A 195 -7.55 -17.79 12.99
N TRP A 196 -6.93 -17.53 11.84
CA TRP A 196 -5.76 -16.67 11.76
C TRP A 196 -6.04 -15.26 12.28
N SER A 197 -5.17 -14.77 13.13
CA SER A 197 -5.06 -13.38 13.53
C SER A 197 -3.59 -12.96 13.48
N LEU A 198 -3.38 -11.68 13.22
CA LEU A 198 -2.06 -11.07 13.29
C LEU A 198 -2.12 -10.07 14.43
N ASP A 199 -1.48 -10.41 15.55
CA ASP A 199 -1.48 -9.56 16.73
C ASP A 199 -0.29 -8.62 16.75
N HIS A 200 -0.51 -7.46 17.37
CA HIS A 200 0.52 -6.55 17.78
C HIS A 200 0.92 -6.88 19.21
N VAL A 201 2.11 -7.46 19.41
CA VAL A 201 2.59 -7.92 20.74
C VAL A 201 2.46 -6.79 21.77
N ILE A 202 2.95 -5.60 21.40
CA ILE A 202 2.70 -4.34 22.08
C ILE A 202 1.55 -3.63 21.34
N PRO A 203 0.44 -3.29 22.04
CA PRO A 203 -0.73 -2.67 21.43
C PRO A 203 -0.41 -1.36 20.70
N LEU A 204 -1.12 -1.08 19.60
CA LEU A 204 -1.00 0.18 18.85
C LEU A 204 -1.39 1.43 19.66
N SER A 205 -2.14 1.25 20.75
CA SER A 205 -2.50 2.34 21.67
C SER A 205 -1.37 2.75 22.60
N ASP A 206 -0.28 1.98 22.69
CA ASP A 206 0.89 2.34 23.49
C ASP A 206 1.71 3.43 22.76
N PRO A 207 1.83 4.65 23.32
CA PRO A 207 2.56 5.74 22.67
C PRO A 207 4.06 5.48 22.54
N ASN A 208 4.62 4.58 23.36
CA ASN A 208 6.03 4.17 23.32
C ASN A 208 6.21 2.83 22.60
N GLY A 209 5.13 2.26 22.04
CA GLY A 209 5.15 1.01 21.33
C GLY A 209 5.86 1.12 19.97
N PRO A 210 6.40 0.00 19.46
CA PRO A 210 7.08 -0.06 18.16
C PRO A 210 6.13 0.13 16.96
N GLY A 211 4.81 0.09 17.17
CA GLY A 211 3.81 0.29 16.12
C GLY A 211 3.63 -0.94 15.20
N HIS A 212 3.35 -0.72 13.92
CA HIS A 212 3.17 -1.80 12.93
C HIS A 212 4.48 -2.09 12.18
N VAL A 213 5.29 -2.97 12.75
CA VAL A 213 6.59 -3.43 12.23
C VAL A 213 6.73 -4.93 12.41
N THR A 214 7.61 -5.60 11.65
CA THR A 214 7.77 -7.07 11.68
C THR A 214 7.98 -7.64 13.08
N SER A 215 8.83 -6.99 13.89
CA SER A 215 9.16 -7.41 15.26
C SER A 215 8.01 -7.30 16.27
N ASN A 216 6.96 -6.54 15.94
CA ASN A 216 5.77 -6.41 16.79
C ASN A 216 4.60 -7.26 16.29
N LEU A 217 4.73 -7.97 15.17
CA LEU A 217 3.65 -8.73 14.56
C LEU A 217 3.84 -10.21 14.80
N VAL A 218 2.83 -10.87 15.36
CA VAL A 218 2.88 -12.31 15.67
C VAL A 218 1.62 -13.05 15.24
N PRO A 219 1.73 -14.33 14.84
CA PRO A 219 0.58 -15.16 14.53
C PRO A 219 -0.17 -15.52 15.83
N SER A 220 -1.48 -15.34 15.84
CA SER A 220 -2.34 -15.67 16.98
C SER A 220 -3.72 -16.14 16.52
N LEU A 221 -4.52 -16.69 17.44
CA LEU A 221 -5.93 -16.95 17.17
C LEU A 221 -6.75 -15.66 17.28
N VAL A 222 -7.85 -15.57 16.52
CA VAL A 222 -8.76 -14.42 16.58
C VAL A 222 -9.26 -14.16 18.00
N HIS A 223 -9.69 -15.20 18.72
CA HIS A 223 -10.21 -15.03 20.07
C HIS A 223 -9.12 -14.66 21.08
N GLU A 224 -7.88 -15.11 20.86
CA GLU A 224 -6.75 -14.75 21.72
C GLU A 224 -6.38 -13.28 21.57
N ASN A 225 -6.30 -12.81 20.32
CA ASN A 225 -6.08 -11.40 20.04
C ASN A 225 -7.19 -10.54 20.68
N SER A 226 -8.45 -10.93 20.51
CA SER A 226 -9.58 -10.24 21.14
C SER A 226 -9.52 -10.25 22.67
N LYS A 227 -9.12 -11.38 23.30
CA LYS A 227 -8.98 -11.49 24.76
C LYS A 227 -7.80 -10.67 25.27
N LYS A 228 -6.67 -10.68 24.56
CA LYS A 228 -5.50 -9.84 24.86
C LYS A 228 -5.84 -8.36 24.78
N ALA A 229 -6.54 -7.94 23.72
CA ALA A 229 -6.89 -6.55 23.50
C ALA A 229 -5.67 -5.61 23.68
N ASN A 230 -5.71 -4.73 24.69
CA ASN A 230 -4.64 -3.79 25.02
C ASN A 230 -3.74 -4.23 26.20
N GLN A 231 -3.89 -5.45 26.70
CA GLN A 231 -3.07 -5.92 27.81
C GLN A 231 -1.65 -6.26 27.36
N HIS A 232 -0.70 -6.13 28.30
CA HIS A 232 0.68 -6.50 28.06
C HIS A 232 0.80 -8.01 27.81
N PHE A 233 1.56 -8.40 26.77
CA PHE A 233 1.60 -9.79 26.32
C PHE A 233 2.06 -10.77 27.42
N VAL A 234 2.95 -10.35 28.33
CA VAL A 234 3.40 -11.17 29.47
C VAL A 234 2.25 -11.51 30.42
N VAL A 235 1.36 -10.54 30.69
CA VAL A 235 0.17 -10.78 31.52
C VAL A 235 -0.73 -11.81 30.84
N TYR A 236 -0.96 -11.61 29.54
CA TYR A 236 -1.79 -12.54 28.78
C TYR A 236 -1.20 -13.95 28.70
N LEU A 237 0.11 -14.09 28.51
CA LEU A 237 0.79 -15.40 28.55
C LEU A 237 0.59 -16.08 29.90
N GLY A 238 0.67 -15.33 31.00
CA GLY A 238 0.33 -15.82 32.34
C GLY A 238 -1.09 -16.38 32.39
N GLU A 239 -2.08 -15.67 31.87
CA GLU A 239 -3.48 -16.13 31.82
C GLU A 239 -3.66 -17.40 30.96
N VAL A 240 -3.01 -17.45 29.79
CA VAL A 240 -3.12 -18.59 28.85
C VAL A 240 -2.52 -19.86 29.44
N HIS A 241 -1.50 -19.73 30.28
CA HIS A 241 -0.77 -20.86 30.85
C HIS A 241 -1.07 -21.15 32.33
N ALA A 242 -1.80 -20.29 33.03
CA ALA A 242 -2.22 -20.52 34.41
C ALA A 242 -3.27 -21.64 34.56
N GLU A 243 -3.94 -22.01 33.47
CA GLU A 243 -5.00 -23.04 33.44
C GLU A 243 -4.52 -24.42 32.95
N LYS A 244 -3.20 -24.63 32.82
CA LYS A 244 -2.58 -25.92 32.48
C LYS A 244 -1.90 -26.54 33.69
#